data_AF-A0A966DQ49-F1
#
_entry.id   AF-A0A966DQ49-F1
#
_cell.length_a   1.000
_cell.length_b   1.000
_cell.length_c   1.000
_cell.angle_alpha   90.00
_cell.angle_beta   90.00
_cell.angle_gamma   90.00
#
_symmetry.space_group_name_H-M   'P 1'
#
loop_
_entity.id
_entity.type
_entity.pdbx_description
1 polymer ?
#
loop_
_entity_poly.entity_id
_entity_poly.type
_entity_poly.pdbx_seq_one_letter_code
_entity_poly.pdbx_strand_id
1 'polypeptide(L)' 'LTSLMQSIEGVAGSRMTGAGFGGCTLSLVKKGVFQANAIKIGETYRKITGLEAVAYSFTPSDGVSRMTI' A
#
# COMPACT_ATOMS: atom_id res chain seq x y z
N LEU A 1 -9.35 2.89 -0.99
CA LEU A 1 -8.07 2.17 -1.17
C LEU A 1 -8.06 0.83 -0.44
N THR A 2 -8.36 0.77 0.85
CA THR A 2 -8.41 -0.50 1.62
C THR A 2 -9.30 -1.57 0.98
N SER A 3 -10.55 -1.22 0.64
CA SER A 3 -11.48 -2.13 -0.04
C SER A 3 -11.00 -2.56 -1.42
N LEU A 4 -10.37 -1.65 -2.16
CA LEU A 4 -9.74 -1.95 -3.45
C LEU A 4 -8.62 -3.00 -3.27
N MET A 5 -7.73 -2.82 -2.29
CA MET A 5 -6.68 -3.80 -1.99
C MET A 5 -7.25 -5.15 -1.55
N GLN A 6 -8.29 -5.18 -0.72
CA GLN A 6 -8.94 -6.42 -0.27
C GLN A 6 -9.61 -7.19 -1.41
N SER A 7 -10.00 -6.51 -2.50
CA SER A 7 -10.60 -7.17 -3.66
C SER A 7 -9.59 -7.89 -4.58
N ILE A 8 -8.29 -7.70 -4.35
CA ILE A 8 -7.24 -8.28 -5.20
C ILE A 8 -6.87 -9.67 -4.68
N GLU A 9 -6.93 -10.67 -5.56
CA GLU A 9 -6.50 -12.03 -5.25
C GLU A 9 -5.01 -12.05 -4.83
N GLY A 10 -4.72 -12.74 -3.74
CA GLY A 10 -3.39 -12.78 -3.15
C GLY A 10 -3.06 -11.65 -2.17
N VAL A 11 -4.03 -10.77 -1.87
CA VAL A 11 -3.98 -9.88 -0.70
C VAL A 11 -4.62 -10.58 0.49
N ALA A 12 -3.84 -10.84 1.54
CA ALA A 12 -4.32 -11.49 2.76
C ALA A 12 -5.15 -10.53 3.64
N GLY A 13 -4.87 -9.23 3.55
CA GLY A 13 -5.60 -8.21 4.28
C GLY A 13 -5.05 -6.82 4.01
N SER A 14 -5.88 -5.81 4.28
CA SER A 14 -5.51 -4.40 4.19
C SER A 14 -6.21 -3.60 5.29
N ARG A 15 -5.53 -2.59 5.83
CA ARG A 15 -6.12 -1.62 6.77
C ARG A 15 -5.50 -0.23 6.61
N MET A 16 -6.21 0.80 7.07
CA MET A 16 -5.60 2.13 7.20
C MET A 16 -4.47 2.14 8.24
N THR A 17 -3.49 3.01 8.07
CA THR A 17 -2.43 3.25 9.06
C THR A 17 -2.27 4.73 9.34
N GLY A 18 -1.84 5.08 10.56
CA GLY A 18 -1.81 6.45 11.06
C GLY A 18 -3.14 6.91 11.65
N ALA A 19 -3.33 8.23 11.75
CA ALA A 19 -4.45 8.87 12.45
C ALA A 19 -5.78 8.87 11.66
N GLY A 20 -5.73 8.67 10.34
CA GLY A 20 -6.89 8.65 9.46
C GLY A 20 -7.26 9.99 8.84
N PHE A 21 -8.52 10.13 8.43
CA PHE A 21 -9.03 11.23 7.58
C PHE A 21 -8.31 11.37 6.23
N GLY A 22 -7.73 10.27 5.76
CA GLY A 22 -6.80 10.22 4.64
C GLY A 22 -5.61 9.33 4.97
N GLY A 23 -4.47 9.61 4.35
CA GLY A 23 -3.20 8.95 4.64
C GLY A 23 -2.98 7.66 3.87
N CYS A 24 -2.37 6.67 4.54
CA CYS A 24 -1.88 5.45 3.91
C CYS A 24 -2.68 4.21 4.35
N THR A 25 -2.61 3.17 3.53
CA THR A 25 -3.09 1.82 3.87
C THR A 25 -1.94 0.83 3.84
N LEU A 26 -1.89 -0.09 4.80
CA LEU A 26 -0.98 -1.22 4.81
C LEU A 26 -1.69 -2.45 4.30
N SER A 27 -1.06 -3.19 3.39
CA SER A 27 -1.61 -4.42 2.83
C SER A 27 -0.57 -5.54 2.87
N LEU A 28 -1.00 -6.72 3.32
CA LEU A 28 -0.19 -7.93 3.28
C LEU A 28 -0.48 -8.64 1.96
N VAL A 29 0.53 -8.72 1.10
CA VAL A 29 0.37 -9.13 -0.30
C VAL A 29 1.34 -10.26 -0.62
N LYS A 30 0.88 -11.31 -1.29
CA LYS A 30 1.74 -12.39 -1.78
C LYS A 30 2.77 -11.82 -2.75
N LYS A 31 4.01 -12.33 -2.69
CA LYS A 31 5.12 -11.89 -3.56
C LYS A 31 4.70 -11.93 -5.03
N GLY A 32 4.97 -10.86 -5.78
CA GLY A 32 4.65 -10.72 -7.20
C GLY A 32 3.27 -10.11 -7.51
N VAL A 33 2.29 -10.23 -6.60
CA VAL A 33 0.94 -9.69 -6.80
C VAL A 33 0.95 -8.15 -6.84
N PHE A 34 1.80 -7.51 -6.04
CA PHE A 34 1.91 -6.05 -6.03
C PHE A 34 2.35 -5.49 -7.39
N GLN A 35 3.43 -6.03 -7.96
CA GLN A 35 3.98 -5.59 -9.23
C GLN A 35 2.97 -5.76 -10.37
N ALA A 36 2.21 -6.85 -10.37
CA ALA A 36 1.19 -7.11 -11.37
C ALA A 36 -0.02 -6.16 -11.30
N ASN A 37 -0.26 -5.50 -10.15
CA ASN A 37 -1.48 -4.73 -9.90
C ASN A 37 -1.25 -3.24 -9.62
N ALA A 38 -0.02 -2.79 -9.37
CA ALA A 38 0.28 -1.43 -8.90
C ALA A 38 -0.32 -0.33 -9.79
N ILE A 39 -0.18 -0.45 -11.12
CA ILE A 39 -0.73 0.51 -12.09
C ILE A 39 -2.26 0.54 -12.00
N LYS A 40 -2.89 -0.65 -12.07
CA LYS A 40 -4.34 -0.79 -12.03
C LYS A 40 -4.94 -0.25 -10.73
N ILE A 41 -4.27 -0.43 -9.59
CA ILE A 41 -4.69 0.11 -8.30
C ILE A 41 -4.75 1.65 -8.37
N GLY A 42 -3.69 2.28 -8.86
CA GLY A 42 -3.63 3.74 -9.01
C GLY A 42 -4.72 4.28 -9.93
N GLU A 43 -4.86 3.70 -11.12
CA GLU A 43 -5.90 4.08 -12.09
C GLU A 43 -7.32 3.92 -11.54
N THR A 44 -7.59 2.79 -10.88
CA THR A 44 -8.92 2.51 -10.32
C THR A 44 -9.24 3.47 -9.18
N TYR A 45 -8.27 3.75 -8.31
CA TYR A 45 -8.46 4.69 -7.21
C TYR A 45 -8.73 6.11 -7.73
N ARG A 46 -7.97 6.57 -8.72
CA ARG A 46 -8.18 7.86 -9.38
C ARG A 46 -9.55 7.93 -10.06
N LYS A 47 -9.96 6.88 -10.77
CA LYS A 47 -11.28 6.84 -11.43
C LYS A 47 -12.44 6.98 -10.44
N ILE A 48 -12.34 6.38 -9.26
CA ILE A 48 -13.41 6.39 -8.26
C ILE A 48 -13.43 7.68 -7.44
N THR A 49 -12.25 8.23 -7.12
CA THR A 49 -12.13 9.30 -6.11
C THR A 49 -11.68 10.64 -6.69
N GLY A 50 -11.13 10.66 -7.90
CA GLY A 50 -10.44 11.81 -8.48
C GLY A 50 -9.04 12.06 -7.89
N LEU A 51 -8.57 11.24 -6.94
CA LEU A 51 -7.31 11.40 -6.23
C LEU A 51 -6.24 10.45 -6.76
N GLU A 52 -4.99 10.91 -6.79
CA GLU A 52 -3.85 10.06 -7.07
C GLU A 52 -3.46 9.23 -5.84
N ALA A 53 -3.17 7.94 -6.05
CA ALA A 53 -2.58 7.08 -5.04
C ALA A 53 -1.20 6.60 -5.49
N VAL A 54 -0.23 6.71 -4.59
CA VAL A 54 1.11 6.15 -4.77
C VAL A 54 1.23 4.91 -3.90
N ALA A 55 1.73 3.82 -4.48
CA ALA A 55 1.93 2.56 -3.78
C ALA A 55 3.39 2.12 -3.90
N TYR A 56 3.93 1.59 -2.81
CA TYR A 56 5.30 1.09 -2.72
C TYR A 56 5.36 -0.16 -1.85
N SER A 57 6.23 -1.10 -2.20
CA SER A 57 6.57 -2.24 -1.35
C SER A 57 7.70 -1.87 -0.41
N PHE A 58 7.60 -2.25 0.86
CA PHE A 58 8.66 -2.05 1.84
C PHE A 58 8.84 -3.31 2.68
N THR A 59 9.99 -3.42 3.33
CA THR A 59 10.27 -4.40 4.37
C THR A 59 10.51 -3.66 5.69
N PRO A 60 10.23 -4.27 6.85
CA PRO A 60 10.65 -3.71 8.13
C PRO A 60 12.15 -3.39 8.11
N SER A 61 12.52 -2.26 8.70
CA SER A 61 13.90 -1.80 8.81
C SER A 61 14.20 -1.37 10.25
N ASP A 62 15.48 -1.31 10.59
CA ASP A 62 15.91 -0.79 11.87
C ASP A 62 15.52 0.67 12.04
N GLY A 63 15.35 1.06 13.31
CA GLY A 63 15.16 2.45 13.70
C GLY A 63 16.48 3.24 13.67
N VAL A 64 16.39 4.53 14.03
CA VAL A 64 17.57 5.40 14.11
C VAL A 64 18.60 4.86 15.11
N SER A 65 19.88 4.86 14.72
CA SER A 65 20.99 4.44 15.57
C SER A 65 22.25 5.26 15.26
N ARG A 66 23.21 5.26 16.20
CA ARG A 66 24.51 5.92 15.99
C ARG A 66 25.31 5.13 14.95
N MET A 67 25.64 5.77 13.85
CA MET A 67 26.54 5.20 12.84
C MET A 67 27.98 5.51 13.22
N THR A 68 28.80 4.47 13.43
CA THR A 68 30.24 4.60 13.55
C THR A 68 30.84 4.40 12.16
N ILE A 69 31.60 5.39 11.69
CA ILE A 69 32.34 5.34 10.43
C ILE A 69 33.68 4.67 10.67
#